data_AF-A0A6C0B8R6-F1
#
_entry.id   AF-A0A6C0B8R6-F1
#
_cell.length_a   1.000
_cell.length_b   1.000
_cell.length_c   1.000
_cell.angle_alpha   90.00
_cell.angle_beta   90.00
_cell.angle_gamma   90.00
#
_symmetry.space_group_name_H-M   'P 1'
#
loop_
_entity.id
_entity.type
_entity.pdbx_description
1 polymer ?
#
loop_
_entity_poly.entity_id
_entity_poly.type
_entity_poly.pdbx_seq_one_letter_code
_entity_poly.pdbx_strand_id
1 'polypeptide(L)'
;MDPTAKQIIGLYISWYMLHIAASHLYAHYCVPLTWYGMLIAPFITTASHCVILRWTIINGGNVPMVAWGMVIVWLGKFVVYKI
;
A
#
# COMPACT_ATOMS: atom_id res chain seq x y z
N MET A 1 -20.35 12.20 13.22
CA MET A 1 -18.99 12.09 12.65
C MET A 1 -18.76 13.33 11.83
N ASP A 2 -17.70 14.05 12.15
CA ASP A 2 -17.33 15.27 11.44
C ASP A 2 -17.12 14.96 9.95
N PRO A 3 -17.52 15.85 9.03
CA PRO A 3 -17.45 15.58 7.58
C PRO A 3 -16.03 15.22 7.10
N THR A 4 -15.01 15.73 7.79
CA THR A 4 -13.60 15.45 7.57
C THR A 4 -13.21 14.01 7.89
N ALA A 5 -13.73 13.44 8.99
CA ALA A 5 -13.44 12.07 9.41
C ALA A 5 -13.95 11.05 8.38
N LYS A 6 -15.15 11.28 7.82
CA LYS A 6 -15.72 10.42 6.77
C LYS A 6 -14.84 10.41 5.51
N GLN A 7 -14.29 11.57 5.12
CA GLN A 7 -13.40 11.68 3.96
C GLN A 7 -12.08 10.93 4.18
N ILE A 8 -11.49 11.06 5.37
CA ILE A 8 -10.22 10.40 5.72
C ILE A 8 -10.38 8.87 5.70
N ILE A 9 -11.48 8.34 6.26
CA ILE A 9 -11.76 6.89 6.25
C ILE A 9 -11.97 6.39 4.82
N GLY A 10 -12.74 7.11 4.00
CA GLY A 10 -12.95 6.75 2.60
C GLY A 10 -11.66 6.72 1.79
N LEU A 11 -10.80 7.71 1.99
CA LEU A 11 -9.48 7.77 1.34
C LEU A 11 -8.57 6.62 1.79
N TYR A 12 -8.55 6.29 3.08
CA TYR A 12 -7.79 5.16 3.62
C TYR A 12 -8.21 3.83 2.97
N ILE A 13 -9.52 3.54 2.94
CA ILE A 13 -10.05 2.31 2.35
C ILE A 13 -9.68 2.25 0.86
N SER A 14 -9.80 3.37 0.15
CA SER A 14 -9.46 3.45 -1.27
C SER A 14 -7.99 3.12 -1.53
N TRP A 15 -7.07 3.70 -0.75
CA TRP A 15 -5.63 3.41 -0.86
C TRP A 15 -5.29 1.98 -0.51
N TYR A 16 -5.94 1.41 0.51
CA TYR A 16 -5.75 0.02 0.89
C TYR A 16 -6.15 -0.95 -0.24
N MET A 17 -7.33 -0.72 -0.84
CA MET A 17 -7.80 -1.52 -1.99
C MET A 17 -6.88 -1.37 -3.20
N LEU A 18 -6.43 -0.15 -3.51
CA LEU A 18 -5.48 0.11 -4.59
C LEU A 18 -4.14 -0.59 -4.35
N HIS A 19 -3.63 -0.58 -3.13
CA HIS A 19 -2.38 -1.25 -2.77
C HIS A 19 -2.48 -2.76 -2.96
N ILE A 20 -3.57 -3.39 -2.51
CA ILE A 20 -3.82 -4.82 -2.71
C ILE A 20 -3.92 -5.15 -4.19
N ALA A 21 -4.76 -4.42 -4.94
CA ALA A 21 -4.95 -4.67 -6.37
C ALA A 21 -3.63 -4.51 -7.14
N ALA A 22 -2.89 -3.43 -6.87
CA ALA A 22 -1.61 -3.16 -7.53
C ALA A 22 -0.58 -4.25 -7.24
N SER A 23 -0.51 -4.75 -6.00
CA SER A 23 0.42 -5.81 -5.60
C SER A 23 0.17 -7.11 -6.36
N HIS A 24 -1.10 -7.51 -6.51
CA HIS A 24 -1.47 -8.73 -7.24
C HIS A 24 -1.26 -8.57 -8.75
N LEU A 25 -1.66 -7.43 -9.33
CA LEU A 25 -1.43 -7.16 -10.75
C LEU A 25 0.06 -7.11 -11.09
N TYR A 26 0.88 -6.48 -10.24
CA TYR A 26 2.32 -6.41 -10.46
C TYR A 26 2.96 -7.80 -10.40
N ALA A 27 2.58 -8.64 -9.43
CA ALA A 27 3.08 -10.01 -9.33
C ALA A 27 2.69 -10.87 -10.54
N HIS A 28 1.50 -10.65 -11.11
CA HIS A 28 1.03 -11.43 -12.25
C HIS A 28 1.63 -10.97 -13.59
N TYR A 29 1.67 -9.65 -13.85
CA TYR A 29 2.04 -9.11 -15.16
C TYR A 29 3.50 -8.67 -15.27
N CYS A 30 4.11 -8.21 -14.17
CA CYS A 30 5.43 -7.56 -14.22
C CYS A 30 6.55 -8.48 -13.72
N VAL A 31 6.26 -9.35 -12.75
CA VAL A 31 7.23 -10.26 -12.13
C VAL A 31 6.64 -11.66 -11.93
N PRO A 32 6.19 -12.35 -13.00
CA PRO A 32 5.62 -13.68 -12.87
C PRO A 32 6.65 -14.67 -12.29
N LEU A 33 6.21 -15.50 -11.35
CA LEU A 33 7.06 -16.46 -10.62
C LEU A 33 7.44 -17.69 -11.47
N THR A 34 8.04 -17.45 -12.63
CA THR A 34 8.52 -18.47 -13.57
C THR A 34 9.97 -18.16 -13.94
N TRP A 35 10.75 -19.18 -14.33
CA TRP A 35 12.16 -19.00 -14.73
C TRP A 35 12.30 -18.03 -15.92
N TYR A 36 11.38 -18.09 -16.89
CA TYR A 36 11.33 -17.16 -18.02
C TYR A 36 10.98 -15.75 -17.54
N GLY A 37 9.97 -15.64 -16.66
CA GLY A 37 9.55 -14.42 -15.99
C GLY A 37 10.70 -13.68 -15.30
N MET A 38 11.57 -14.41 -14.60
CA MET A 38 12.74 -13.83 -13.94
C MET A 38 13.74 -13.22 -14.92
N LEU A 39 13.95 -13.84 -16.09
CA LEU A 39 14.89 -13.33 -17.10
C LEU A 39 14.34 -12.10 -17.83
N ILE A 40 13.04 -12.06 -18.08
CA ILE A 40 12.38 -10.95 -18.80
C ILE A 40 11.96 -9.80 -17.87
N ALA A 41 11.82 -10.05 -16.57
CA ALA A 41 11.42 -9.07 -15.55
C ALA A 41 12.14 -7.71 -15.65
N PRO A 42 13.48 -7.61 -15.79
CA PRO A 42 14.15 -6.31 -15.88
C PRO A 42 13.71 -5.49 -17.12
N PHE A 43 13.28 -6.16 -18.19
CA PHE A 43 12.77 -5.48 -19.39
C PHE A 43 11.31 -5.08 -19.22
N ILE A 44 10.47 -5.99 -18.72
CA ILE A 44 9.02 -5.75 -18.56
C ILE A 44 8.72 -4.73 -17.46
N THR A 45 9.53 -4.68 -16.40
CA THR A 45 9.33 -3.73 -15.29
C THR A 45 9.48 -2.26 -15.71
N THR A 46 10.08 -1.97 -16.87
CA THR A 46 10.14 -0.62 -17.46
C THR A 46 8.86 -0.22 -18.21
N ALA A 47 7.96 -1.17 -18.46
CA ALA A 47 6.68 -0.88 -19.09
C ALA A 47 5.86 0.08 -18.21
N SER A 48 5.16 1.02 -18.86
CA SER A 48 4.41 2.09 -18.20
C SER A 48 3.46 1.59 -17.10
N HIS A 49 2.71 0.51 -17.38
CA HIS A 49 1.80 -0.10 -16.41
C HIS A 49 2.54 -0.66 -15.18
N CYS A 50 3.70 -1.30 -15.36
CA CYS A 50 4.51 -1.82 -14.25
C CYS A 50 5.10 -0.72 -13.38
N VAL A 51 5.50 0.41 -13.98
CA VAL A 51 5.99 1.58 -13.25
C VAL A 51 4.87 2.18 -12.38
N ILE A 52 3.66 2.32 -12.93
CA ILE A 52 2.50 2.85 -12.19
C ILE A 52 2.11 1.91 -11.05
N LEU A 53 2.04 0.61 -11.32
CA LEU A 53 1.73 -0.41 -10.31
C LEU A 53 2.78 -0.38 -9.19
N ARG A 54 4.07 -0.35 -9.52
CA ARG A 54 5.16 -0.25 -8.54
C ARG A 54 5.07 1.01 -7.69
N TRP A 55 4.80 2.16 -8.30
CA TRP A 55 4.60 3.42 -7.57
C TRP A 55 3.40 3.31 -6.63
N THR A 56 2.30 2.72 -7.08
CA THR A 56 1.08 2.52 -6.28
C THR A 56 1.34 1.58 -5.10
N ILE A 57 2.15 0.54 -5.27
CA ILE A 57 2.55 -0.36 -4.18
C ILE A 57 3.35 0.40 -3.12
N ILE A 58 4.39 1.15 -3.53
CA ILE A 58 5.27 1.88 -2.61
C ILE A 58 4.49 2.94 -1.84
N ASN A 59 3.73 3.79 -2.54
CA ASN A 59 3.00 4.88 -1.90
C ASN A 59 1.75 4.40 -1.17
N GLY A 60 1.06 3.41 -1.74
CA GLY A 60 -0.12 2.79 -1.13
C GLY A 60 0.19 2.00 0.14
N GLY A 61 1.44 1.54 0.33
CA GLY A 61 1.87 0.92 1.59
C GLY A 61 2.15 1.94 2.70
N ASN A 62 2.59 3.16 2.34
CA ASN A 62 2.89 4.22 3.30
C ASN A 62 1.63 4.82 3.94
N VAL A 63 0.52 4.90 3.21
CA VAL A 63 -0.75 5.47 3.72
C VAL A 63 -1.30 4.65 4.90
N PRO A 64 -1.42 3.31 4.82
CA PRO A 64 -1.81 2.49 5.96
C PRO A 64 -0.84 2.56 7.13
N MET A 65 0.47 2.62 6.87
CA MET A 65 1.49 2.67 7.92
C MET A 65 1.32 3.91 8.81
N VAL A 66 1.05 5.07 8.23
CA VAL A 66 0.78 6.31 9.00
C VAL A 66 -0.49 6.18 9.84
N ALA A 67 -1.55 5.58 9.30
CA ALA A 67 -2.79 5.36 10.03
C ALA A 67 -2.61 4.42 11.22
N TRP A 68 -1.92 3.29 11.03
CA TRP A 68 -1.58 2.37 12.11
C TRP A 68 -0.65 3.00 13.14
N GLY A 69 0.28 3.86 12.71
CA GLY A 69 1.13 4.64 13.61
C GLY A 69 0.32 5.52 14.58
N MET A 70 -0.74 6.17 14.11
CA MET A 70 -1.63 6.96 14.97
C MET A 70 -2.38 6.10 15.99
N VAL A 71 -2.84 4.91 15.60
CA VAL A 71 -3.48 3.95 16.51
C VAL A 71 -2.50 3.50 17.60
N ILE A 72 -1.25 3.19 17.23
CA ILE A 72 -0.20 2.80 18.17
C ILE A 72 0.09 3.93 19.16
N VAL A 73 0.22 5.17 18.69
CA VAL A 73 0.45 6.34 19.57
C VAL A 73 -0.73 6.58 20.52
N TRP A 74 -1.96 6.43 20.03
CA TRP A 74 -3.17 6.52 20.86
C TRP A 74 -3.20 5.45 21.94
N LEU A 75 -2.93 4.18 21.59
CA LEU A 75 -2.82 3.09 22.53
C LEU A 75 -1.67 3.30 23.54
N GLY A 76 -0.53 3.81 23.08
CA GLY A 76 0.63 4.10 23.91
C GLY A 76 0.34 5.12 25.02
N LYS A 77 -0.59 6.07 24.81
CA LYS A 77 -1.04 6.99 25.86
C LYS A 77 -1.60 6.21 27.06
N PHE A 78 -2.40 5.17 26.84
CA PHE A 78 -2.96 4.38 27.95
C PHE A 78 -1.88 3.61 28.72
N VAL A 79 -0.77 3.25 28.07
CA VAL A 79 0.38 2.62 28.74
C VAL A 79 1.11 3.65 29.61
N VAL A 80 1.35 4.85 29.10
CA VAL A 80 2.02 5.94 29.85
C VAL A 80 1.16 6.46 31.00
N TYR A 81 -0.15 6.62 30.80
CA TYR A 81 -1.07 7.04 31.88
C TYR A 81 -1.28 5.98 32.96
N LYS A 82 -0.81 4.73 32.74
CA LYS A 82 -0.88 3.65 33.72
C LYS A 82 0.40 3.49 34.55
N ILE A 83 1.45 4.25 34.26
CA ILE A 83 2.72 4.31 35.00
C ILE A 83 2.70 5.58 35.84
#